data_AF-A0A1V4XRF4-F1
#
_entry.id   AF-A0A1V4XRF4-F1
#
_cell.length_a   1.000
_cell.length_b   1.000
_cell.length_c   1.000
_cell.angle_alpha   90.00
_cell.angle_beta   90.00
_cell.angle_gamma   90.00
#
_symmetry.space_group_name_H-M   'P 1'
#
loop_
_entity.id
_entity.type
_entity.pdbx_description
1 polymer ?
#
loop_
_entity_poly.entity_id
_entity_poly.type
_entity_poly.pdbx_seq_one_letter_code
_entity_poly.pdbx_strand_id
1 'polypeptide(L)'
;MNGLTADLLKRHADKKIIIFGAGTGGQALYRFFERAGVEVLYFIDNYKKGNRMFGKAVNSPYDILYEKISDILVVISACRDCHVFQIKEQLVGLGLKEGVHFETVMFNDLYAPLDYLDPFLGYNRGGDLMGFKIFGKDSARATRIVVLGGSTSDPSFGGYKSWPEYLHEQCVQSSLDAVVYNGAIAGYFSAQEMLKCIRDCLTLSPDIVITFDGFNDAVLEVQPEYPLFHPYCKKTFDTMFEATARIDISINHELKGVTLGCENHGNRPQRWYQNLRIIRAICQEFNIRYLPFLQPTSLYRQAEGVEDDGKKSAIERFYGEAALLARQSGFILDATSILDGIDSAYVDFAHYSESGNEAIAQFVFQFVGYDEDFAHQAHGGRCGPEQGDAEAGDLAVTPGRNSSGYLEPTGERAR
;
A
#
# COMPACT_ATOMS: atom_id res chain seq x y z
N MET A 1 5.01 4.90 15.16
CA MET A 1 3.73 5.64 15.00
C MET A 1 3.89 6.61 13.85
N ASN A 2 2.86 6.80 13.02
CA ASN A 2 2.84 7.85 12.01
C ASN A 2 2.94 9.23 12.69
N GLY A 3 3.52 10.22 12.02
CA GLY A 3 3.74 11.56 12.56
C GLY A 3 2.43 12.22 13.00
N LEU A 4 1.36 12.12 12.19
CA LEU A 4 0.09 12.80 12.49
C LEU A 4 -0.58 12.27 13.76
N THR A 5 -0.65 10.94 13.93
CA THR A 5 -1.30 10.34 15.09
C THR A 5 -0.43 10.47 16.35
N ALA A 6 0.90 10.39 16.23
CA ALA A 6 1.81 10.68 17.33
C ALA A 6 1.69 12.14 17.80
N ASP A 7 1.61 13.09 16.86
CA ASP A 7 1.44 14.51 17.16
C ASP A 7 0.08 14.80 17.80
N LEU A 8 -0.99 14.14 17.34
CA LEU A 8 -2.31 14.23 17.97
C LEU A 8 -2.26 13.77 19.43
N LEU A 9 -1.65 12.60 19.69
CA LEU A 9 -1.51 12.08 21.05
C LEU A 9 -0.64 12.98 21.93
N LYS A 10 0.42 13.57 21.37
CA LYS A 10 1.28 14.51 22.10
C LYS A 10 0.56 15.82 22.46
N ARG A 11 -0.22 16.37 21.52
CA ARG A 11 -0.97 17.63 21.72
C ARG A 11 -2.11 17.50 22.73
N HIS A 12 -2.62 16.28 22.94
CA HIS A 12 -3.80 16.01 23.74
C HIS A 12 -3.57 14.91 24.79
N ALA A 13 -2.34 14.80 25.30
CA ALA A 13 -1.95 13.73 26.23
C ALA A 13 -2.72 13.78 27.57
N ASP A 14 -3.29 14.93 27.92
CA ASP A 14 -4.09 15.16 29.12
C ASP A 14 -5.59 14.91 28.92
N LYS A 15 -6.02 14.62 27.69
CA LYS A 15 -7.44 14.48 27.32
C LYS A 15 -7.85 13.02 27.20
N LYS A 16 -9.09 12.76 27.56
CA LYS A 16 -9.77 11.48 27.33
C LYS A 16 -10.26 11.41 25.89
N ILE A 17 -10.12 10.26 25.24
CA ILE A 17 -10.50 10.09 23.84
C ILE A 17 -11.93 9.56 23.71
N ILE A 18 -12.72 10.19 22.84
CA ILE A 18 -14.03 9.70 22.36
C ILE A 18 -13.91 9.51 20.86
N ILE A 19 -14.33 8.37 20.31
CA ILE A 19 -14.29 8.13 18.86
C ILE A 19 -15.66 8.40 18.25
N PHE A 20 -15.75 9.31 17.29
CA PHE A 20 -16.95 9.53 16.49
C PHE A 20 -16.95 8.61 15.26
N GLY A 21 -17.77 7.57 15.33
CA GLY A 21 -17.98 6.58 14.27
C GLY A 21 -17.75 5.16 14.79
N ALA A 22 -18.81 4.36 14.87
CA ALA A 22 -18.75 2.94 15.27
C ALA A 22 -18.74 2.01 14.04
N GLY A 23 -17.97 2.39 13.02
CA GLY A 23 -17.71 1.60 11.80
C GLY A 23 -16.30 1.03 11.77
N THR A 24 -15.87 0.50 10.63
CA THR A 24 -14.53 -0.09 10.46
C THR A 24 -13.40 0.88 10.79
N GLY A 25 -13.48 2.14 10.33
CA GLY A 25 -12.48 3.15 10.66
C GLY A 25 -12.36 3.39 12.16
N GLY A 26 -13.50 3.47 12.86
CA GLY A 26 -13.51 3.68 14.32
C GLY A 26 -12.93 2.49 15.08
N GLN A 27 -13.17 1.27 14.58
CA GLN A 27 -12.56 0.06 15.13
C GLN A 27 -11.03 0.05 14.97
N ALA A 28 -10.54 0.44 13.79
CA ALA A 28 -9.11 0.56 13.54
C ALA A 28 -8.47 1.63 14.45
N LEU A 29 -9.10 2.80 14.61
CA LEU A 29 -8.63 3.84 15.53
C LEU A 29 -8.65 3.39 16.99
N TYR A 30 -9.68 2.67 17.42
CA TYR A 30 -9.72 2.13 18.78
C TYR A 30 -8.52 1.23 19.08
N ARG A 31 -8.24 0.27 18.19
CA ARG A 31 -7.10 -0.64 18.34
C ARG A 31 -5.77 0.11 18.30
N PHE A 32 -5.67 1.15 17.47
CA PHE A 32 -4.52 2.05 17.45
C PHE A 32 -4.30 2.74 18.81
N PHE A 33 -5.34 3.33 19.38
CA PHE A 33 -5.26 4.00 20.68
C PHE A 33 -5.00 3.03 21.84
N GLU A 34 -5.66 1.88 21.84
CA GLU A 34 -5.47 0.83 22.85
C GLU A 34 -4.00 0.37 22.90
N ARG A 35 -3.39 0.13 21.73
CA ARG A 35 -1.97 -0.20 21.62
C ARG A 35 -1.05 0.93 22.09
N ALA A 36 -1.42 2.17 21.82
CA ALA A 36 -0.69 3.34 22.31
C ALA A 36 -0.86 3.55 23.83
N GLY A 37 -1.63 2.71 24.53
CA GLY A 37 -1.92 2.85 25.96
C GLY A 37 -2.88 4.00 26.25
N VAL A 38 -3.64 4.44 25.25
CA VAL A 38 -4.56 5.59 25.34
C VAL A 38 -5.96 5.07 25.58
N GLU A 39 -6.57 5.49 26.69
CA GLU A 39 -7.92 5.07 27.03
C GLU A 39 -8.96 5.76 26.14
N VAL A 40 -9.74 4.94 25.41
CA VAL A 40 -10.96 5.37 24.74
C VAL A 40 -12.13 5.21 25.71
N LEU A 41 -12.85 6.29 26.01
CA LEU A 41 -13.99 6.26 26.95
C LEU A 41 -15.18 5.50 26.36
N TYR A 42 -15.60 5.91 25.16
CA TYR A 42 -16.73 5.35 24.42
C TYR A 42 -16.69 5.80 22.96
N PHE A 43 -17.57 5.20 22.18
CA PHE A 43 -17.85 5.62 20.81
C PHE A 43 -19.10 6.50 20.80
N ILE A 44 -19.20 7.39 19.83
CA ILE A 44 -20.45 8.07 19.49
C ILE A 44 -20.79 7.81 18.04
N ASP A 45 -22.07 7.62 17.74
CA ASP A 45 -22.55 7.35 16.40
C ASP A 45 -24.00 7.84 16.25
N ASN A 46 -24.32 8.43 15.11
CA ASN A 46 -25.68 8.94 14.85
C ASN A 46 -26.71 7.79 14.69
N TYR A 47 -26.27 6.61 14.27
CA TYR A 47 -27.15 5.51 13.87
C TYR A 47 -27.02 4.28 14.77
N LYS A 48 -25.84 4.05 15.35
CA LYS A 48 -25.54 2.83 16.13
C LYS A 48 -25.64 2.99 17.65
N LYS A 49 -26.28 4.06 18.14
CA LYS A 49 -26.43 4.32 19.58
C LYS A 49 -27.13 3.18 20.32
N GLY A 50 -26.71 2.90 21.55
CA GLY A 50 -27.21 1.81 22.39
C GLY A 50 -26.46 0.47 22.23
N ASN A 51 -25.61 0.35 21.22
CA ASN A 51 -24.74 -0.82 21.04
C ASN A 51 -23.49 -0.75 21.93
N ARG A 52 -22.69 -1.83 21.92
CA ARG A 52 -21.34 -1.85 22.49
C ARG A 52 -20.33 -2.24 21.42
N MET A 53 -19.13 -1.66 21.52
CA MET A 53 -18.00 -1.93 20.63
C MET A 53 -16.74 -2.05 21.49
N PHE A 54 -16.04 -3.18 21.41
CA PHE A 54 -14.92 -3.53 22.32
C PHE A 54 -15.27 -3.36 23.81
N GLY A 55 -16.50 -3.72 24.19
CA GLY A 55 -17.00 -3.51 25.56
C GLY A 55 -17.29 -2.06 25.92
N LYS A 56 -16.97 -1.07 25.08
CA LYS A 56 -17.30 0.35 25.27
C LYS A 56 -18.71 0.65 24.75
N ALA A 57 -19.40 1.62 25.35
CA ALA A 57 -20.72 2.03 24.88
C ALA A 57 -20.62 2.76 23.53
N VAL A 58 -21.68 2.66 22.72
CA VAL A 58 -21.90 3.52 21.56
C VAL A 58 -23.03 4.49 21.93
N ASN A 59 -22.67 5.74 22.18
CA ASN A 59 -23.54 6.79 22.69
C ASN A 59 -24.08 7.68 21.57
N SER A 60 -25.06 8.51 21.89
CA SER A 60 -25.49 9.59 20.99
C SER A 60 -24.45 10.72 21.00
N PRO A 61 -24.25 11.46 19.90
CA PRO A 61 -23.37 12.62 19.92
C PRO A 61 -23.75 13.70 20.94
N TYR A 62 -25.03 13.77 21.33
CA TYR A 62 -25.49 14.68 22.38
C TYR A 62 -24.99 14.31 23.78
N ASP A 63 -24.58 13.06 24.00
CA ASP A 63 -24.08 12.61 25.30
C ASP A 63 -22.74 13.27 25.67
N ILE A 64 -22.04 13.84 24.68
CA ILE A 64 -20.84 14.67 24.89
C ILE A 64 -21.14 15.86 25.80
N LEU A 65 -22.38 16.38 25.81
CA LEU A 65 -22.77 17.53 26.64
C LEU A 65 -22.74 17.23 28.14
N TYR A 66 -22.70 15.95 28.54
CA TYR A 66 -22.54 15.55 29.94
C TYR A 66 -21.06 15.48 30.36
N GLU A 67 -20.12 15.58 29.41
CA GLU A 67 -18.69 15.60 29.70
C GLU A 67 -18.20 17.02 30.00
N LYS A 68 -17.11 17.08 30.77
CA LYS A 68 -16.34 18.32 30.89
C LYS A 68 -15.53 18.53 29.61
N ILE A 69 -15.99 19.41 28.73
CA ILE A 69 -15.44 19.65 27.38
C ILE A 69 -13.90 19.88 27.39
N SER A 70 -13.35 20.50 28.43
CA SER A 70 -11.89 20.73 28.55
C SER A 70 -11.09 19.43 28.66
N ASP A 71 -11.70 18.36 29.14
CA ASP A 71 -11.04 17.11 29.53
C ASP A 71 -11.17 16.02 28.44
N ILE A 72 -11.82 16.34 27.31
CA ILE A 72 -12.07 15.39 26.21
C ILE A 72 -11.50 15.86 24.87
N LEU A 73 -11.18 14.88 24.03
CA LEU A 73 -10.94 15.03 22.60
C LEU A 73 -11.84 14.04 21.84
N VAL A 74 -12.66 14.56 20.93
CA VAL A 74 -13.45 13.74 20.00
C VAL A 74 -12.64 13.52 18.72
N VAL A 75 -12.33 12.27 18.41
CA VAL A 75 -11.62 11.89 17.19
C VAL A 75 -12.63 11.39 16.17
N ILE A 76 -12.80 12.12 15.07
CA ILE A 76 -13.73 11.78 14.01
C ILE A 76 -13.11 10.73 13.10
N SER A 77 -13.80 9.59 12.95
CA SER A 77 -13.44 8.52 12.04
C SER A 77 -14.59 8.19 11.09
N ALA A 78 -14.63 8.88 9.95
CA ALA A 78 -15.59 8.59 8.89
C ALA A 78 -14.87 8.42 7.54
N CYS A 79 -15.28 7.42 6.76
CA CYS A 79 -14.62 7.08 5.50
C CYS A 79 -15.04 7.94 4.30
N ARG A 80 -16.02 8.86 4.47
CA ARG A 80 -16.54 9.70 3.39
C ARG A 80 -16.52 11.16 3.80
N ASP A 81 -15.97 12.01 2.94
CA ASP A 81 -15.83 13.46 3.19
C ASP A 81 -17.17 14.12 3.55
N CYS A 82 -18.28 13.69 2.91
CA CYS A 82 -19.60 14.22 3.20
C CYS A 82 -20.06 13.93 4.65
N HIS A 83 -19.73 12.75 5.19
CA HIS A 83 -20.06 12.42 6.57
C HIS A 83 -19.15 13.16 7.55
N VAL A 84 -17.86 13.33 7.21
CA VAL A 84 -16.94 14.12 8.02
C VAL A 84 -17.46 15.55 8.18
N PHE A 85 -17.89 16.19 7.08
CA PHE A 85 -18.43 17.54 7.11
C PHE A 85 -19.68 17.66 8.01
N GLN A 86 -20.65 16.76 7.85
CA GLN A 86 -21.87 16.74 8.67
C GLN A 86 -21.56 16.52 10.16
N ILE A 87 -20.61 15.63 10.48
CA ILE A 87 -20.16 15.39 11.85
C ILE A 87 -19.49 16.65 12.42
N LYS A 88 -18.63 17.31 11.65
CA LYS A 88 -17.99 18.58 12.07
C LYS A 88 -19.04 19.65 12.35
N GLU A 89 -20.00 19.87 11.45
CA GLU A 89 -21.09 20.82 11.66
C GLU A 89 -21.91 20.49 12.91
N GLN A 90 -22.20 19.22 13.13
CA GLN A 90 -22.90 18.76 14.33
C GLN A 90 -22.10 19.07 15.61
N LEU A 91 -20.81 18.77 15.66
CA LEU A 91 -19.95 19.05 16.82
C LEU A 91 -19.80 20.56 17.07
N VAL A 92 -19.67 21.36 16.01
CA VAL A 92 -19.66 22.83 16.10
C VAL A 92 -20.99 23.35 16.62
N GLY A 93 -22.12 22.80 16.17
CA GLY A 93 -23.45 23.12 16.68
C GLY A 93 -23.64 22.81 18.16
N LEU A 94 -22.89 21.84 18.70
CA LEU A 94 -22.82 21.52 20.13
C LEU A 94 -21.83 22.41 20.91
N GLY A 95 -21.20 23.38 20.26
CA GLY A 95 -20.25 24.32 20.87
C GLY A 95 -18.81 23.83 20.93
N LEU A 96 -18.48 22.70 20.30
CA LEU A 96 -17.10 22.22 20.21
C LEU A 96 -16.32 22.98 19.12
N LYS A 97 -14.98 22.96 19.21
CA LYS A 97 -14.08 23.69 18.31
C LYS A 97 -13.07 22.72 17.71
N GLU A 98 -12.92 22.76 16.38
CA GLU A 98 -11.93 21.96 15.66
C GLU A 98 -10.50 22.34 16.10
N GLY A 99 -9.62 21.35 16.20
CA GLY A 99 -8.24 21.54 16.69
C GLY A 99 -8.12 21.74 18.20
N VAL A 100 -9.23 21.84 18.92
CA VAL A 100 -9.26 22.00 20.39
C VAL A 100 -10.03 20.85 21.04
N HIS A 101 -11.30 20.67 20.67
CA HIS A 101 -12.20 19.68 21.26
C HIS A 101 -12.41 18.48 20.34
N PHE A 102 -12.17 18.63 19.04
CA PHE A 102 -12.21 17.51 18.11
C PHE A 102 -11.19 17.66 16.99
N GLU A 103 -10.78 16.53 16.42
CA GLU A 103 -9.86 16.39 15.30
C GLU A 103 -10.37 15.31 14.35
N THR A 104 -10.03 15.42 13.06
CA THR A 104 -10.33 14.36 12.09
C THR A 104 -9.11 13.48 11.91
N VAL A 105 -9.31 12.16 12.02
CA VAL A 105 -8.28 11.18 11.67
C VAL A 105 -8.91 10.20 10.69
N MET A 106 -8.47 10.27 9.45
CA MET A 106 -8.90 9.37 8.40
C MET A 106 -8.20 8.03 8.55
N PHE A 107 -8.83 6.95 8.07
CA PHE A 107 -8.20 5.63 8.04
C PHE A 107 -6.84 5.65 7.32
N ASN A 108 -6.73 6.45 6.26
CA ASN A 108 -5.49 6.61 5.51
C ASN A 108 -4.36 7.29 6.32
N ASP A 109 -4.71 8.04 7.38
CA ASP A 109 -3.72 8.64 8.27
C ASP A 109 -3.02 7.60 9.17
N LEU A 110 -3.46 6.34 9.11
CA LEU A 110 -2.75 5.23 9.74
C LEU A 110 -1.52 4.79 8.95
N TYR A 111 -1.36 5.20 7.69
CA TYR A 111 -0.17 4.93 6.88
C TYR A 111 0.81 6.11 6.93
N ALA A 112 2.07 5.84 6.62
CA ALA A 112 3.00 6.91 6.31
C ALA A 112 2.49 7.70 5.08
N PRO A 113 2.81 9.00 4.98
CA PRO A 113 2.40 9.82 3.85
C PRO A 113 2.81 9.23 2.49
N LEU A 114 1.89 9.28 1.53
CA LEU A 114 2.14 9.02 0.10
C LEU A 114 2.58 10.33 -0.55
N ASP A 115 3.83 10.70 -0.29
CA ASP A 115 4.39 12.05 -0.49
C ASP A 115 4.95 12.31 -1.90
N TYR A 116 4.88 11.32 -2.80
CA TYR A 116 5.34 11.47 -4.20
C TYR A 116 4.22 11.15 -5.19
N LEU A 117 4.03 12.04 -6.16
CA LEU A 117 3.27 11.73 -7.37
C LEU A 117 4.17 10.87 -8.28
N ASP A 118 3.66 9.71 -8.70
CA ASP A 118 4.39 8.79 -9.56
C ASP A 118 3.70 8.73 -10.93
N PRO A 119 4.36 9.10 -12.04
CA PRO A 119 3.72 9.18 -13.34
C PRO A 119 3.29 7.81 -13.90
N PHE A 120 3.86 6.71 -13.40
CA PHE A 120 3.52 5.35 -13.83
C PHE A 120 2.62 4.63 -12.83
N LEU A 121 2.82 4.89 -11.53
CA LEU A 121 2.11 4.20 -10.45
C LEU A 121 1.02 5.06 -9.81
N GLY A 122 0.83 6.31 -10.24
CA GLY A 122 -0.08 7.29 -9.65
C GLY A 122 0.49 8.00 -8.44
N TYR A 123 0.90 7.25 -7.44
CA TYR A 123 1.51 7.78 -6.23
C TYR A 123 2.54 6.79 -5.70
N ASN A 124 3.46 7.29 -4.90
CA ASN A 124 4.50 6.53 -4.26
C ASN A 124 4.88 7.23 -2.96
N ARG A 125 5.81 6.64 -2.21
CA ARG A 125 6.30 7.19 -0.95
C ARG A 125 7.82 7.25 -0.92
N GLY A 126 8.34 8.17 -0.14
CA GLY A 126 9.70 8.11 0.35
C GLY A 126 9.92 6.85 1.20
N GLY A 127 11.17 6.44 1.30
CA GLY A 127 11.59 5.28 2.08
C GLY A 127 13.10 5.29 2.30
N ASP A 128 13.63 4.14 2.72
CA ASP A 128 15.09 3.94 2.75
C ASP A 128 15.65 3.96 1.31
N LEU A 129 14.80 3.53 0.36
CA LEU A 129 14.91 3.74 -1.08
C LEU A 129 13.53 4.22 -1.59
N MET A 130 13.49 4.96 -2.70
CA MET A 130 12.23 5.48 -3.24
C MET A 130 11.21 4.37 -3.48
N GLY A 131 10.08 4.41 -2.77
CA GLY A 131 9.05 3.38 -2.82
C GLY A 131 9.43 2.04 -2.20
N PHE A 132 10.45 1.97 -1.33
CA PHE A 132 10.83 0.78 -0.59
C PHE A 132 11.23 1.09 0.85
N LYS A 133 10.75 0.24 1.77
CA LYS A 133 11.33 0.08 3.11
C LYS A 133 12.27 -1.11 3.09
N ILE A 134 13.45 -0.98 3.69
CA ILE A 134 14.47 -2.04 3.72
C ILE A 134 14.54 -2.62 5.13
N PHE A 135 14.45 -3.94 5.23
CA PHE A 135 14.70 -4.70 6.45
C PHE A 135 15.94 -5.57 6.27
N GLY A 136 16.92 -5.39 7.15
CA GLY A 136 18.22 -6.06 7.06
C GLY A 136 19.30 -5.21 6.40
N LYS A 137 20.44 -5.83 6.10
CA LYS A 137 21.59 -5.16 5.48
C LYS A 137 21.84 -5.79 4.11
N ASP A 138 21.85 -4.97 3.06
CA ASP A 138 22.28 -5.44 1.75
C ASP A 138 23.79 -5.72 1.77
N SER A 139 24.12 -7.00 1.72
CA SER A 139 25.47 -7.54 1.66
C SER A 139 25.65 -8.24 0.31
N ALA A 140 26.89 -8.39 -0.16
CA ALA A 140 27.17 -9.13 -1.40
C ALA A 140 26.71 -10.61 -1.34
N ARG A 141 26.51 -11.16 -0.13
CA ARG A 141 26.05 -12.53 0.11
C ARG A 141 24.58 -12.62 0.50
N ALA A 142 23.93 -11.49 0.80
CA ALA A 142 22.55 -11.49 1.24
C ALA A 142 21.63 -11.89 0.09
N THR A 143 20.70 -12.81 0.36
CA THR A 143 19.56 -13.08 -0.52
C THR A 143 18.67 -11.85 -0.56
N ARG A 144 18.50 -11.26 -1.74
CA ARG A 144 17.66 -10.08 -1.96
C ARG A 144 16.23 -10.53 -2.23
N ILE A 145 15.35 -10.23 -1.28
CA ILE A 145 13.92 -10.53 -1.38
C ILE A 145 13.18 -9.22 -1.61
N VAL A 146 12.47 -9.11 -2.73
CA VAL A 146 11.59 -7.98 -3.00
C VAL A 146 10.15 -8.39 -2.75
N VAL A 147 9.44 -7.59 -1.96
CA VAL A 147 8.00 -7.76 -1.72
C VAL A 147 7.23 -6.67 -2.43
N LEU A 148 6.24 -7.07 -3.23
CA LEU A 148 5.24 -6.24 -3.88
C LEU A 148 3.86 -6.57 -3.28
N GLY A 149 3.00 -5.56 -3.21
CA GLY A 149 1.70 -5.71 -2.58
C GLY A 149 0.98 -4.39 -2.38
N GLY A 150 -0.24 -4.50 -1.88
CA GLY A 150 -1.04 -3.38 -1.42
C GLY A 150 -0.82 -3.02 0.05
N SER A 151 -1.89 -2.53 0.67
CA SER A 151 -1.92 -2.01 2.03
C SER A 151 -1.72 -3.05 3.14
N THR A 152 -1.93 -4.33 2.82
CA THR A 152 -1.75 -5.48 3.72
C THR A 152 -0.28 -5.89 3.88
N SER A 153 0.57 -5.47 2.94
CA SER A 153 2.01 -5.68 2.97
C SER A 153 2.79 -4.39 3.25
N ASP A 154 2.12 -3.22 3.23
CA ASP A 154 2.75 -1.92 3.48
C ASP A 154 3.34 -1.85 4.90
N PRO A 155 4.60 -1.39 5.05
CA PRO A 155 5.32 -1.40 6.33
C PRO A 155 4.88 -0.32 7.33
N SER A 156 3.91 0.53 6.98
CA SER A 156 3.57 1.71 7.77
C SER A 156 2.20 1.70 8.42
N PHE A 157 1.40 0.65 8.21
CA PHE A 157 0.03 0.60 8.70
C PHE A 157 -0.07 0.58 10.23
N GLY A 158 -0.66 1.62 10.83
CA GLY A 158 -1.12 1.64 12.21
C GLY A 158 -0.01 1.41 13.26
N GLY A 159 1.26 1.50 12.87
CA GLY A 159 2.39 1.10 13.69
C GLY A 159 2.48 -0.42 13.96
N TYR A 160 1.72 -1.23 13.23
CA TYR A 160 1.87 -2.69 13.22
C TYR A 160 3.16 -3.08 12.52
N LYS A 161 3.79 -4.13 13.05
CA LYS A 161 4.87 -4.77 12.34
C LYS A 161 4.28 -5.53 11.17
N SER A 162 4.72 -5.16 9.97
CA SER A 162 4.24 -5.80 8.74
C SER A 162 4.78 -7.22 8.61
N TRP A 163 4.04 -8.11 7.93
CA TRP A 163 4.52 -9.48 7.69
C TRP A 163 5.87 -9.52 6.94
N PRO A 164 6.26 -8.59 6.04
CA PRO A 164 7.60 -8.58 5.46
C PRO A 164 8.71 -8.29 6.49
N GLU A 165 8.40 -7.53 7.53
CA GLU A 165 9.33 -7.27 8.63
C GLU A 165 9.49 -8.53 9.50
N TYR A 166 8.39 -9.22 9.83
CA TYR A 166 8.45 -10.53 10.48
C TYR A 166 9.17 -11.59 9.63
N LEU A 167 9.01 -11.57 8.30
CA LEU A 167 9.71 -12.46 7.39
C LEU A 167 11.23 -12.28 7.52
N HIS A 168 11.71 -11.03 7.50
CA HIS A 168 13.13 -10.74 7.71
C HIS A 168 13.64 -11.28 9.06
N GLU A 169 12.85 -11.14 10.14
CA GLU A 169 13.25 -11.70 11.43
C GLU A 169 13.35 -13.22 11.42
N GLN A 170 12.45 -13.90 10.71
CA GLN A 170 12.53 -15.35 10.55
C GLN A 170 13.75 -15.78 9.73
N CYS A 171 14.14 -15.01 8.71
CA CYS A 171 15.40 -15.21 8.01
C CYS A 171 16.58 -15.12 8.99
N VAL A 172 16.65 -14.07 9.81
CA VAL A 172 17.72 -13.89 10.82
C VAL A 172 17.74 -15.04 11.83
N GLN A 173 16.57 -15.41 12.37
CA GLN A 173 16.44 -16.51 13.34
C GLN A 173 16.88 -17.85 12.76
N SER A 174 16.69 -18.04 11.46
CA SER A 174 17.09 -19.24 10.72
C SER A 174 18.50 -19.15 10.13
N SER A 175 19.28 -18.13 10.49
CA SER A 175 20.64 -17.87 9.97
C SER A 175 20.71 -17.72 8.44
N LEU A 176 19.62 -17.33 7.79
CA LEU A 176 19.59 -16.95 6.39
C LEU A 176 19.99 -15.47 6.27
N ASP A 177 21.14 -15.21 5.63
CA ASP A 177 21.57 -13.85 5.28
C ASP A 177 20.63 -13.32 4.19
N ALA A 178 19.65 -12.51 4.56
CA ALA A 178 18.67 -11.96 3.64
C ALA A 178 18.40 -10.48 3.92
N VAL A 179 18.08 -9.74 2.86
CA VAL A 179 17.57 -8.38 2.93
C VAL A 179 16.20 -8.34 2.27
N VAL A 180 15.22 -7.74 2.95
CA VAL A 180 13.85 -7.61 2.44
C VAL A 180 13.61 -6.17 1.99
N TYR A 181 13.42 -5.99 0.70
CA TYR A 181 12.99 -4.76 0.05
C TYR A 181 11.47 -4.76 -0.05
N ASN A 182 10.80 -4.17 0.94
CA ASN A 182 9.35 -4.07 0.95
C ASN A 182 8.89 -2.86 0.13
N GLY A 183 8.46 -3.13 -1.11
CA GLY A 183 7.92 -2.16 -2.06
C GLY A 183 6.40 -2.13 -2.12
N ALA A 184 5.71 -2.75 -1.15
CA ALA A 184 4.27 -2.68 -1.05
C ALA A 184 3.79 -1.29 -0.63
N ILE A 185 2.73 -0.81 -1.28
CA ILE A 185 2.17 0.54 -1.08
C ILE A 185 0.66 0.44 -0.88
N ALA A 186 0.15 1.13 0.14
CA ALA A 186 -1.29 1.16 0.39
C ALA A 186 -2.12 1.57 -0.83
N GLY A 187 -3.06 0.72 -1.22
CA GLY A 187 -3.94 0.93 -2.38
C GLY A 187 -3.40 0.42 -3.72
N TYR A 188 -2.17 -0.12 -3.76
CA TYR A 188 -1.67 -0.78 -4.96
C TYR A 188 -2.45 -2.06 -5.27
N PHE A 189 -2.63 -2.33 -6.56
CA PHE A 189 -3.20 -3.57 -7.09
C PHE A 189 -2.26 -4.17 -8.14
N SER A 190 -2.54 -5.38 -8.61
CA SER A 190 -1.64 -6.18 -9.43
C SER A 190 -1.01 -5.49 -10.65
N ALA A 191 -1.68 -4.52 -11.27
CA ALA A 191 -1.11 -3.79 -12.41
C ALA A 191 0.00 -2.82 -12.00
N GLN A 192 -0.16 -2.13 -10.86
CA GLN A 192 0.88 -1.26 -10.32
C GLN A 192 2.08 -2.09 -9.85
N GLU A 193 1.84 -3.25 -9.26
CA GLU A 193 2.88 -4.19 -8.88
C GLU A 193 3.66 -4.68 -10.11
N MET A 194 2.97 -5.00 -11.20
CA MET A 194 3.59 -5.39 -12.47
C MET A 194 4.46 -4.27 -13.05
N LEU A 195 3.96 -3.02 -13.11
CA LEU A 195 4.73 -1.88 -13.59
C LEU A 195 5.93 -1.58 -12.69
N LYS A 196 5.75 -1.67 -11.37
CA LYS A 196 6.82 -1.51 -10.39
C LYS A 196 7.87 -2.62 -10.52
N CYS A 197 7.48 -3.84 -10.85
CA CYS A 197 8.40 -4.93 -11.11
C CYS A 197 9.34 -4.62 -12.26
N ILE A 198 8.80 -4.18 -13.40
CA ILE A 198 9.57 -3.82 -14.59
C ILE A 198 10.55 -2.68 -14.30
N ARG A 199 10.06 -1.62 -13.64
CA ARG A 199 10.82 -0.37 -13.46
C ARG A 199 11.81 -0.43 -12.30
N ASP A 200 11.35 -0.92 -11.16
CA ASP A 200 12.08 -0.79 -9.89
C ASP A 200 12.73 -2.12 -9.48
N CYS A 201 11.98 -3.23 -9.53
CA CYS A 201 12.49 -4.50 -8.99
C CYS A 201 13.71 -5.02 -9.75
N LEU A 202 13.73 -4.93 -11.08
CA LEU A 202 14.89 -5.38 -11.88
C LEU A 202 16.17 -4.61 -11.52
N THR A 203 16.05 -3.33 -11.16
CA THR A 203 17.19 -2.51 -10.75
C THR A 203 17.82 -3.01 -9.44
N LEU A 204 17.04 -3.69 -8.58
CA LEU A 204 17.51 -4.26 -7.32
C LEU A 204 18.20 -5.62 -7.48
N SER A 205 18.17 -6.22 -8.68
CA SER A 205 18.72 -7.56 -8.94
C SER A 205 18.33 -8.60 -7.86
N PRO A 206 17.02 -8.78 -7.56
CA PRO A 206 16.57 -9.64 -6.49
C PRO A 206 16.81 -11.11 -6.82
N ASP A 207 17.01 -11.93 -5.80
CA ASP A 207 17.00 -13.38 -5.94
C ASP A 207 15.56 -13.91 -5.88
N ILE A 208 14.68 -13.24 -5.12
CA ILE A 208 13.28 -13.61 -4.93
C ILE A 208 12.38 -12.38 -5.07
N VAL A 209 11.28 -12.51 -5.81
CA VAL A 209 10.17 -11.56 -5.84
C VAL A 209 8.92 -12.24 -5.28
N ILE A 210 8.27 -11.58 -4.32
CA ILE A 210 7.02 -12.01 -3.70
C ILE A 210 5.95 -10.98 -4.04
N THR A 211 4.80 -11.43 -4.56
CA THR A 211 3.58 -10.59 -4.64
C THR A 211 2.54 -11.16 -3.69
N PHE A 212 2.01 -10.33 -2.80
CA PHE A 212 0.96 -10.73 -1.86
C PHE A 212 -0.25 -9.82 -2.06
N ASP A 213 -1.19 -10.28 -2.89
CA ASP A 213 -2.21 -9.42 -3.51
C ASP A 213 -3.54 -10.18 -3.77
N GLY A 214 -4.53 -9.48 -4.34
CA GLY A 214 -5.85 -9.96 -4.75
C GLY A 214 -6.98 -9.15 -4.13
N PHE A 215 -6.77 -8.56 -2.94
CA PHE A 215 -7.82 -7.82 -2.26
C PHE A 215 -8.17 -6.50 -2.97
N ASN A 216 -7.15 -5.73 -3.37
CA ASN A 216 -7.37 -4.45 -4.05
C ASN A 216 -7.96 -4.65 -5.45
N ASP A 217 -7.53 -5.67 -6.19
CA ASP A 217 -8.18 -6.09 -7.44
C ASP A 217 -9.65 -6.46 -7.26
N ALA A 218 -10.02 -7.04 -6.10
CA ALA A 218 -11.40 -7.38 -5.80
C ALA A 218 -12.27 -6.14 -5.48
N VAL A 219 -11.73 -5.17 -4.74
CA VAL A 219 -12.54 -4.08 -4.15
C VAL A 219 -12.40 -2.72 -4.80
N LEU A 220 -11.25 -2.40 -5.40
CA LEU A 220 -11.02 -1.07 -5.96
C LEU A 220 -11.74 -0.91 -7.30
N GLU A 221 -12.29 0.27 -7.50
CA GLU A 221 -12.84 0.69 -8.78
C GLU A 221 -11.68 1.10 -9.70
N VAL A 222 -11.07 0.10 -10.33
CA VAL A 222 -10.20 0.32 -11.48
C VAL A 222 -11.07 0.59 -12.71
N GLN A 223 -10.58 1.40 -13.65
CA GLN A 223 -11.27 1.60 -14.92
C GLN A 223 -11.39 0.24 -15.62
N PRO A 224 -12.60 -0.29 -15.83
CA PRO A 224 -12.76 -1.62 -16.38
C PRO A 224 -12.09 -1.73 -17.74
N GLU A 225 -12.09 -0.72 -18.58
CA GLU A 225 -11.51 -0.85 -19.92
C GLU A 225 -9.98 -0.70 -19.90
N TYR A 226 -9.40 -0.08 -18.86
CA TYR A 226 -7.99 0.31 -18.81
C TYR A 226 -7.32 -0.11 -17.49
N PRO A 227 -7.09 -1.42 -17.28
CA PRO A 227 -6.65 -1.95 -15.99
C PRO A 227 -5.21 -1.60 -15.62
N LEU A 228 -4.37 -1.16 -16.57
CA LEU A 228 -3.01 -0.71 -16.28
C LEU A 228 -2.96 0.75 -15.82
N PHE A 229 -4.11 1.41 -15.73
CA PHE A 229 -4.18 2.84 -15.55
C PHE A 229 -4.84 3.19 -14.22
N HIS A 230 -4.08 3.81 -13.33
CA HIS A 230 -4.58 4.22 -12.02
C HIS A 230 -5.54 5.45 -12.15
N PRO A 231 -6.73 5.45 -11.55
CA PRO A 231 -7.68 6.58 -11.66
C PRO A 231 -7.10 7.97 -11.33
N TYR A 232 -6.24 8.06 -10.31
CA TYR A 232 -5.52 9.32 -10.00
C TYR A 232 -4.64 9.85 -11.12
N CYS A 233 -3.98 8.99 -11.91
CA CYS A 233 -3.22 9.43 -13.08
C CYS A 233 -4.15 10.13 -14.07
N LYS A 234 -5.38 9.64 -14.26
CA LYS A 234 -6.32 10.17 -15.26
C LYS A 234 -6.72 11.56 -14.85
N LYS A 235 -7.15 11.69 -13.59
CA LYS A 235 -7.52 12.99 -13.02
C LYS A 235 -6.37 14.00 -13.17
N THR A 236 -5.13 13.56 -12.92
CA THR A 236 -3.94 14.41 -13.06
C THR A 236 -3.73 14.83 -14.51
N PHE A 237 -3.72 13.88 -15.46
CA PHE A 237 -3.52 14.19 -16.87
C PHE A 237 -4.67 15.01 -17.48
N ASP A 238 -5.92 14.73 -17.10
CA ASP A 238 -7.09 15.52 -17.49
C ASP A 238 -6.93 16.96 -16.99
N THR A 239 -6.61 17.15 -15.70
CA THR A 239 -6.40 18.48 -15.11
C THR A 239 -5.26 19.23 -15.80
N MET A 240 -4.15 18.54 -16.08
CA MET A 240 -3.02 19.12 -16.82
C MET A 240 -3.44 19.54 -18.24
N PHE A 241 -4.13 18.66 -18.96
CA PHE A 241 -4.59 18.92 -20.33
C PHE A 241 -5.58 20.10 -20.38
N GLU A 242 -6.49 20.20 -19.42
CA GLU A 242 -7.43 21.32 -19.27
C GLU A 242 -6.72 22.64 -18.93
N ALA A 243 -5.70 22.59 -18.07
CA ALA A 243 -4.95 23.77 -17.64
C ALA A 243 -3.97 24.28 -18.71
N THR A 244 -3.35 23.39 -19.48
CA THR A 244 -2.38 23.74 -20.52
C THR A 244 -3.04 23.56 -21.89
N ALA A 245 -3.62 24.63 -22.43
CA ALA A 245 -4.24 24.64 -23.77
C ALA A 245 -3.28 24.18 -24.90
N ARG A 246 -1.97 24.08 -24.61
CA ARG A 246 -0.93 23.53 -25.49
C ARG A 246 0.11 22.78 -24.66
N ILE A 247 0.18 21.46 -24.82
CA ILE A 247 1.34 20.67 -24.44
C ILE A 247 2.22 20.58 -25.69
N ASP A 248 3.32 21.32 -25.71
CA ASP A 248 4.27 21.31 -26.83
C ASP A 248 5.12 20.04 -26.76
N ILE A 249 4.91 19.11 -27.70
CA ILE A 249 5.81 17.98 -27.89
C ILE A 249 6.69 18.28 -29.10
N SER A 250 7.98 17.91 -29.02
CA SER A 250 9.02 18.28 -29.99
C SER A 250 8.77 17.85 -31.45
N ILE A 251 7.77 17.00 -31.70
CA ILE A 251 7.48 16.40 -33.00
C ILE A 251 6.11 16.86 -33.55
N ASN A 252 5.18 17.34 -32.72
CA ASN A 252 3.83 17.77 -33.13
C ASN A 252 3.23 18.79 -32.14
N HIS A 253 2.85 19.97 -32.62
CA HIS A 253 2.39 21.05 -31.72
C HIS A 253 0.95 20.90 -31.20
N GLU A 254 0.22 19.85 -31.58
CA GLU A 254 -1.19 19.65 -31.19
C GLU A 254 -1.47 18.23 -30.70
N LEU A 255 -1.60 18.08 -29.38
CA LEU A 255 -2.20 16.89 -28.77
C LEU A 255 -3.73 16.98 -28.85
N LYS A 256 -4.38 15.88 -29.25
CA LYS A 256 -5.85 15.80 -29.35
C LYS A 256 -6.54 15.42 -28.04
N GLY A 257 -5.80 14.93 -27.05
CA GLY A 257 -6.33 14.46 -25.77
C GLY A 257 -5.43 13.46 -25.07
N VAL A 258 -5.94 12.88 -23.99
CA VAL A 258 -5.30 11.81 -23.22
C VAL A 258 -5.83 10.45 -23.71
N THR A 259 -4.93 9.51 -24.02
CA THR A 259 -5.27 8.12 -24.33
C THR A 259 -4.75 7.19 -23.24
N LEU A 260 -5.51 6.13 -22.93
CA LEU A 260 -5.18 5.13 -21.89
C LEU A 260 -4.72 3.79 -22.49
N GLY A 261 -4.53 3.76 -23.83
CA GLY A 261 -4.11 2.57 -24.56
C GLY A 261 -5.29 1.79 -25.14
N CYS A 262 -5.10 0.48 -25.31
CA CYS A 262 -6.13 -0.43 -25.82
C CYS A 262 -7.07 -0.88 -24.69
N GLU A 263 -8.35 -1.04 -25.01
CA GLU A 263 -9.34 -1.58 -24.08
C GLU A 263 -9.04 -3.05 -23.75
N ASN A 264 -9.27 -3.43 -22.49
CA ASN A 264 -9.20 -4.80 -22.00
C ASN A 264 -10.55 -5.20 -21.39
N HIS A 265 -11.21 -6.19 -22.00
CA HIS A 265 -12.53 -6.68 -21.56
C HIS A 265 -12.48 -7.95 -20.70
N GLY A 266 -11.30 -8.41 -20.26
CA GLY A 266 -11.20 -9.52 -19.29
C GLY A 266 -11.91 -9.16 -17.98
N ASN A 267 -12.39 -10.11 -17.20
CA ASN A 267 -12.93 -9.78 -15.88
C ASN A 267 -11.80 -9.49 -14.86
N ARG A 268 -12.14 -9.05 -13.64
CA ARG A 268 -11.14 -8.69 -12.61
C ARG A 268 -10.17 -9.84 -12.27
N PRO A 269 -10.63 -11.07 -11.92
CA PRO A 269 -9.70 -12.18 -11.64
C PRO A 269 -8.77 -12.52 -12.81
N GLN A 270 -9.25 -12.45 -14.06
CA GLN A 270 -8.42 -12.78 -15.22
C GLN A 270 -7.33 -11.74 -15.48
N ARG A 271 -7.59 -10.46 -15.20
CA ARG A 271 -6.58 -9.40 -15.29
C ARG A 271 -5.55 -9.52 -14.19
N TRP A 272 -5.99 -9.75 -12.96
CA TRP A 272 -5.10 -10.06 -11.84
C TRP A 272 -4.17 -11.21 -12.22
N TYR A 273 -4.74 -12.32 -12.70
CA TYR A 273 -3.98 -13.47 -13.18
C TYR A 273 -3.02 -13.14 -14.33
N GLN A 274 -3.45 -12.33 -15.31
CA GLN A 274 -2.61 -11.90 -16.42
C GLN A 274 -1.41 -11.09 -15.93
N ASN A 275 -1.60 -10.17 -14.98
CA ASN A 275 -0.52 -9.37 -14.40
C ASN A 275 0.48 -10.27 -13.67
N LEU A 276 0.02 -11.23 -12.87
CA LEU A 276 0.90 -12.19 -12.19
C LEU A 276 1.69 -13.05 -13.19
N ARG A 277 1.09 -13.44 -14.32
CA ARG A 277 1.80 -14.16 -15.39
C ARG A 277 2.88 -13.31 -16.05
N ILE A 278 2.65 -12.03 -16.24
CA ILE A 278 3.65 -11.10 -16.80
C ILE A 278 4.82 -10.95 -15.83
N ILE A 279 4.54 -10.73 -14.54
CA ILE A 279 5.59 -10.67 -13.51
C ILE A 279 6.39 -11.98 -13.49
N ARG A 280 5.72 -13.14 -13.55
CA ARG A 280 6.39 -14.44 -13.63
C ARG A 280 7.32 -14.53 -14.83
N ALA A 281 6.85 -14.14 -16.02
CA ALA A 281 7.64 -14.20 -17.25
C ALA A 281 8.89 -13.31 -17.16
N ILE A 282 8.74 -12.10 -16.61
CA ILE A 282 9.88 -11.20 -16.34
C ILE A 282 10.85 -11.86 -15.36
N CYS A 283 10.38 -12.34 -14.21
CA CYS A 283 11.24 -12.95 -13.21
C CYS A 283 12.01 -14.15 -13.79
N GLN A 284 11.35 -15.01 -14.58
CA GLN A 284 11.98 -16.15 -15.25
C GLN A 284 13.09 -15.73 -16.22
N GLU A 285 12.87 -14.69 -17.02
CA GLU A 285 13.89 -14.16 -17.95
C GLU A 285 15.17 -13.73 -17.23
N PHE A 286 15.03 -13.16 -16.03
CA PHE A 286 16.15 -12.68 -15.22
C PHE A 286 16.64 -13.69 -14.16
N ASN A 287 16.21 -14.96 -14.23
CA ASN A 287 16.52 -16.00 -13.25
C ASN A 287 16.17 -15.62 -11.80
N ILE A 288 15.09 -14.85 -11.63
CA ILE A 288 14.54 -14.43 -10.34
C ILE A 288 13.45 -15.42 -9.96
N ARG A 289 13.50 -15.94 -8.73
CA ARG A 289 12.43 -16.80 -8.23
C ARG A 289 11.19 -15.97 -7.91
N TYR A 290 10.04 -16.37 -8.43
CA TYR A 290 8.79 -15.66 -8.21
C TYR A 290 7.80 -16.46 -7.36
N LEU A 291 7.30 -15.84 -6.28
CA LEU A 291 6.36 -16.42 -5.32
C LEU A 291 5.09 -15.55 -5.21
N PRO A 292 4.08 -15.79 -6.07
CA PRO A 292 2.81 -15.09 -5.98
C PRO A 292 1.85 -15.76 -5.01
N PHE A 293 1.26 -14.97 -4.11
CA PHE A 293 0.27 -15.40 -3.13
C PHE A 293 -1.07 -14.70 -3.34
N LEU A 294 -2.16 -15.48 -3.34
CA LEU A 294 -3.51 -14.95 -3.18
C LEU A 294 -3.76 -14.71 -1.70
N GLN A 295 -3.78 -13.44 -1.27
CA GLN A 295 -3.81 -13.07 0.16
C GLN A 295 -5.12 -13.42 0.87
N PRO A 296 -5.12 -13.69 2.18
CA PRO A 296 -6.35 -13.88 2.96
C PRO A 296 -7.11 -12.55 3.21
N THR A 297 -8.43 -12.67 3.37
CA THR A 297 -9.34 -11.59 3.81
C THR A 297 -10.47 -12.20 4.63
N SER A 298 -10.94 -11.51 5.67
CA SER A 298 -12.03 -12.00 6.50
C SER A 298 -13.39 -11.99 5.78
N LEU A 299 -13.48 -11.37 4.60
CA LEU A 299 -14.70 -11.32 3.78
C LEU A 299 -14.83 -12.51 2.83
N TYR A 300 -13.81 -13.37 2.78
CA TYR A 300 -13.82 -14.60 1.99
C TYR A 300 -13.85 -15.79 2.94
N ARG A 301 -14.87 -16.65 2.79
CA ARG A 301 -15.13 -17.88 3.58
C ARG A 301 -15.50 -17.69 5.06
N GLN A 302 -15.24 -16.53 5.68
CA GLN A 302 -15.63 -16.26 7.07
C GLN A 302 -16.79 -15.25 7.21
N ALA A 303 -17.55 -15.48 8.27
CA ALA A 303 -18.66 -14.71 8.84
C ALA A 303 -20.07 -14.93 8.26
N GLU A 304 -20.80 -15.82 8.94
CA GLU A 304 -22.23 -15.64 9.24
C GLU A 304 -22.46 -14.24 9.85
N GLY A 305 -23.53 -13.55 9.44
CA GLY A 305 -23.96 -12.29 10.07
C GLY A 305 -23.36 -10.99 9.53
N VAL A 306 -22.52 -11.00 8.49
CA VAL A 306 -22.19 -9.78 7.74
C VAL A 306 -23.31 -9.52 6.72
N GLU A 307 -23.98 -8.39 6.88
CA GLU A 307 -25.02 -7.91 5.96
C GLU A 307 -24.43 -7.80 4.53
N ASP A 308 -25.06 -8.47 3.55
CA ASP A 308 -24.60 -8.47 2.17
C ASP A 308 -24.86 -7.10 1.53
N ASP A 309 -23.82 -6.28 1.49
CA ASP A 309 -23.85 -4.95 0.89
C ASP A 309 -23.43 -4.97 -0.61
N GLY A 310 -23.40 -6.14 -1.24
CA GLY A 310 -22.94 -6.34 -2.62
C GLY A 310 -21.42 -6.30 -2.78
N LYS A 311 -20.69 -5.63 -1.87
CA LYS A 311 -19.22 -5.64 -1.83
C LYS A 311 -18.71 -7.03 -1.41
N LYS A 312 -19.33 -7.63 -0.39
CA LYS A 312 -19.05 -9.02 0.00
C LYS A 312 -19.23 -9.99 -1.16
N SER A 313 -20.39 -9.94 -1.83
CA SER A 313 -20.68 -10.74 -3.03
C SER A 313 -19.66 -10.56 -4.16
N ALA A 314 -19.15 -9.33 -4.38
CA ALA A 314 -18.11 -9.07 -5.38
C ALA A 314 -16.76 -9.69 -5.00
N ILE A 315 -16.37 -9.60 -3.72
CA ILE A 315 -15.15 -10.22 -3.18
C ILE A 315 -15.25 -11.74 -3.29
N GLU A 316 -16.36 -12.34 -2.87
CA GLU A 316 -16.56 -13.80 -2.94
C GLU A 316 -16.48 -14.32 -4.37
N ARG A 317 -17.09 -13.63 -5.34
CA ARG A 317 -16.97 -13.97 -6.77
C ARG A 317 -15.52 -13.86 -7.25
N PHE A 318 -14.83 -12.76 -6.93
CA PHE A 318 -13.44 -12.57 -7.31
C PHE A 318 -12.56 -13.70 -6.77
N TYR A 319 -12.62 -13.93 -5.45
CA TYR A 319 -11.77 -14.90 -4.76
C TYR A 319 -12.08 -16.34 -5.15
N GLY A 320 -13.36 -16.68 -5.41
CA GLY A 320 -13.73 -17.99 -5.94
C GLY A 320 -13.06 -18.30 -7.28
N GLU A 321 -13.03 -17.32 -8.19
CA GLU A 321 -12.37 -17.47 -9.48
C GLU A 321 -10.84 -17.38 -9.38
N ALA A 322 -10.31 -16.46 -8.57
CA ALA A 322 -8.87 -16.33 -8.33
C ALA A 322 -8.27 -17.60 -7.74
N ALA A 323 -8.94 -18.24 -6.78
CA ALA A 323 -8.51 -19.53 -6.21
C ALA A 323 -8.59 -20.67 -7.23
N LEU A 324 -9.54 -20.63 -8.17
CA LEU A 324 -9.58 -21.59 -9.29
C LEU A 324 -8.40 -21.39 -10.24
N LEU A 325 -8.12 -20.14 -10.62
CA LEU A 325 -6.97 -19.78 -11.47
C LEU A 325 -5.65 -20.16 -10.79
N ALA A 326 -5.52 -19.92 -9.48
CA ALA A 326 -4.35 -20.32 -8.71
C ALA A 326 -4.09 -21.82 -8.81
N ARG A 327 -5.11 -22.65 -8.51
CA ARG A 327 -5.04 -24.11 -8.63
C ARG A 327 -4.72 -24.60 -10.04
N GLN A 328 -5.35 -24.01 -11.06
CA GLN A 328 -5.13 -24.40 -12.46
C GLN A 328 -3.73 -24.04 -12.96
N SER A 329 -3.18 -22.92 -12.51
CA SER A 329 -1.88 -22.42 -12.95
C SER A 329 -0.69 -23.14 -12.32
N GLY A 330 -0.87 -23.67 -11.11
CA GLY A 330 0.15 -24.39 -10.33
C GLY A 330 1.29 -23.52 -9.80
N PHE A 331 1.34 -22.22 -10.09
CA PHE A 331 2.42 -21.34 -9.62
C PHE A 331 1.97 -20.28 -8.61
N ILE A 332 0.66 -20.09 -8.44
CA ILE A 332 0.11 -19.17 -7.45
C ILE A 332 -0.22 -19.95 -6.20
N LEU A 333 0.29 -19.47 -5.08
CA LEU A 333 0.12 -20.04 -3.77
C LEU A 333 -1.18 -19.49 -3.15
N ASP A 334 -2.12 -20.36 -2.85
CA ASP A 334 -3.39 -19.98 -2.21
C ASP A 334 -3.16 -19.78 -0.70
N ALA A 335 -3.10 -18.52 -0.26
CA ALA A 335 -2.93 -18.16 1.14
C ALA A 335 -4.27 -17.83 1.83
N THR A 336 -5.41 -18.12 1.21
CA THR A 336 -6.71 -17.62 1.68
C THR A 336 -7.15 -18.16 3.05
N SER A 337 -6.63 -19.32 3.46
CA SER A 337 -7.01 -20.00 4.71
C SER A 337 -5.96 -19.90 5.83
N ILE A 338 -4.85 -19.20 5.62
CA ILE A 338 -3.72 -19.22 6.59
C ILE A 338 -4.06 -18.55 7.93
N LEU A 339 -5.11 -17.74 7.97
CA LEU A 339 -5.60 -17.06 9.16
C LEU A 339 -6.83 -17.74 9.78
N ASP A 340 -7.26 -18.89 9.23
CA ASP A 340 -8.39 -19.64 9.79
C ASP A 340 -8.06 -20.16 11.19
N GLY A 341 -8.95 -19.88 12.15
CA GLY A 341 -8.77 -20.29 13.55
C GLY A 341 -7.80 -19.43 14.36
N ILE A 342 -7.24 -18.36 13.80
CA ILE A 342 -6.44 -17.39 14.55
C ILE A 342 -7.35 -16.27 15.07
N ASP A 343 -7.59 -16.28 16.37
CA ASP A 343 -8.40 -15.25 17.02
C ASP A 343 -7.77 -13.86 16.82
N SER A 344 -8.60 -12.90 16.39
CA SER A 344 -8.18 -11.52 16.14
C SER A 344 -7.01 -11.38 15.15
N ALA A 345 -6.88 -12.29 14.17
CA ALA A 345 -5.88 -12.20 13.10
C ALA A 345 -6.01 -10.91 12.26
N TYR A 346 -7.19 -10.30 12.25
CA TYR A 346 -7.47 -9.08 11.51
C TYR A 346 -7.75 -7.89 12.44
N VAL A 347 -7.29 -6.72 12.02
CA VAL A 347 -7.63 -5.41 12.59
C VAL A 347 -8.97 -4.93 12.02
N ASP A 348 -9.18 -5.14 10.72
CA ASP A 348 -10.42 -4.89 10.01
C ASP A 348 -10.79 -6.09 9.10
N PHE A 349 -11.32 -5.88 7.90
CA PHE A 349 -11.66 -6.97 6.99
C PHE A 349 -10.49 -7.44 6.10
N ALA A 350 -9.41 -6.67 6.02
CA ALA A 350 -8.27 -6.92 5.14
C ALA A 350 -6.93 -6.87 5.88
N HIS A 351 -6.76 -5.91 6.79
CA HIS A 351 -5.49 -5.66 7.47
C HIS A 351 -5.32 -6.56 8.68
N TYR A 352 -4.07 -6.96 8.90
CA TYR A 352 -3.71 -7.97 9.87
C TYR A 352 -3.26 -7.36 11.20
N SER A 353 -3.54 -8.05 12.29
CA SER A 353 -2.94 -7.77 13.59
C SER A 353 -1.48 -8.26 13.62
N GLU A 354 -0.79 -8.10 14.75
CA GLU A 354 0.56 -8.67 14.91
C GLU A 354 0.55 -10.20 14.74
N SER A 355 -0.42 -10.90 15.33
CA SER A 355 -0.54 -12.36 15.19
C SER A 355 -0.87 -12.78 13.76
N GLY A 356 -1.70 -12.02 13.05
CA GLY A 356 -1.96 -12.26 11.64
C GLY A 356 -0.72 -12.05 10.76
N ASN A 357 0.00 -10.94 10.96
CA ASN A 357 1.24 -10.67 10.23
C ASN A 357 2.33 -11.71 10.51
N GLU A 358 2.48 -12.15 11.75
CA GLU A 358 3.43 -13.21 12.11
C GLU A 358 3.07 -14.54 11.45
N ALA A 359 1.79 -14.95 11.48
CA ALA A 359 1.33 -16.18 10.82
C ALA A 359 1.55 -16.15 9.30
N ILE A 360 1.31 -15.00 8.65
CA ILE A 360 1.61 -14.81 7.22
C ILE A 360 3.10 -14.96 6.97
N ALA A 361 3.95 -14.30 7.77
CA ALA A 361 5.39 -14.39 7.62
C ALA A 361 5.87 -15.85 7.76
N GLN A 362 5.36 -16.59 8.75
CA GLN A 362 5.68 -18.01 8.94
C GLN A 362 5.28 -18.85 7.72
N PHE A 363 4.10 -18.62 7.15
CA PHE A 363 3.65 -19.30 5.95
C PHE A 363 4.53 -18.97 4.74
N VAL A 364 4.83 -17.69 4.49
CA VAL A 364 5.66 -17.25 3.36
C VAL A 364 7.09 -17.77 3.49
N PHE A 365 7.66 -17.77 4.70
CA PHE A 365 9.02 -18.21 4.96
C PHE A 365 9.25 -19.68 4.59
N GLN A 366 8.21 -20.53 4.71
CA GLN A 366 8.26 -21.93 4.26
C GLN A 366 8.63 -22.04 2.78
N PHE A 367 8.28 -21.06 1.95
CA PHE A 367 8.59 -21.06 0.52
C PHE A 367 9.92 -20.35 0.23
N VAL A 368 10.26 -19.31 1.00
CA VAL A 368 11.55 -18.60 0.86
C VAL A 368 12.72 -19.54 1.15
N GLY A 369 12.63 -20.33 2.23
CA GLY A 369 13.68 -21.28 2.61
C GLY A 369 13.66 -22.60 1.81
N TYR A 370 12.61 -22.88 1.05
CA TYR A 370 12.51 -24.11 0.26
C TYR A 370 13.25 -23.93 -1.04
N ASP A 371 14.39 -24.58 -1.19
CA ASP A 371 15.18 -24.53 -2.41
C ASP A 371 14.95 -25.84 -3.19
N GLU A 372 14.01 -25.83 -4.14
CA GLU A 372 13.83 -27.00 -5.03
C GLU A 372 15.08 -27.20 -5.93
N ASP A 373 15.88 -26.15 -6.13
CA ASP A 373 17.03 -26.14 -7.04
C ASP A 373 18.40 -26.32 -6.34
N PHE A 374 18.50 -26.26 -5.00
CA PHE A 374 19.73 -26.71 -4.31
C PHE A 374 19.99 -28.22 -4.49
N ALA A 375 18.96 -28.99 -4.88
CA ALA A 375 19.11 -30.40 -5.25
C ALA A 375 19.58 -30.61 -6.71
N HIS A 376 19.48 -29.61 -7.59
CA HIS A 376 19.76 -29.80 -9.03
C HIS A 376 20.68 -28.76 -9.71
N GLN A 377 20.97 -27.60 -9.09
CA GLN A 377 21.70 -26.50 -9.76
C GLN A 377 22.93 -25.95 -9.03
N ALA A 378 23.51 -26.68 -8.06
CA ALA A 378 24.85 -26.38 -7.53
C ALA A 378 26.01 -26.64 -8.55
N HIS A 379 25.71 -26.56 -9.86
CA HIS A 379 26.66 -26.63 -10.97
C HIS A 379 26.30 -25.58 -12.04
N GLY A 380 26.62 -24.31 -11.80
CA GLY A 380 26.50 -23.27 -12.81
C GLY A 380 26.87 -21.91 -12.24
N GLY A 381 28.16 -21.56 -12.32
CA GLY A 381 28.70 -20.33 -11.73
C GLY A 381 27.96 -19.07 -12.17
N ARG A 382 27.85 -18.12 -11.24
CA ARG A 382 27.51 -16.73 -11.53
C ARG A 382 28.51 -16.20 -12.59
N CYS A 383 28.07 -16.12 -13.84
CA CYS A 383 28.72 -15.31 -14.86
C CYS A 383 28.48 -13.84 -14.49
N GLY A 384 29.35 -13.28 -13.65
CA GLY A 384 29.58 -11.85 -13.68
C GLY A 384 30.17 -11.48 -15.05
N PRO A 385 29.94 -10.26 -15.56
CA PRO A 385 30.67 -9.80 -16.74
C PRO A 385 32.16 -9.82 -16.41
N GLU A 386 32.90 -10.71 -17.06
CA GLU A 386 34.35 -10.66 -17.09
C GLU A 386 34.74 -9.27 -17.59
N GLN A 387 35.32 -8.47 -16.70
CA GLN A 387 36.12 -7.34 -17.09
C GLN A 387 37.34 -7.90 -17.84
N GLY A 388 37.21 -7.99 -19.16
CA GLY A 388 38.34 -8.25 -20.03
C GLY A 388 39.30 -7.06 -19.93
N ASP A 389 40.50 -7.33 -19.41
CA ASP A 389 41.66 -6.49 -19.59
C ASP A 389 41.91 -6.30 -21.09
N ALA A 390 41.48 -5.17 -21.64
CA ALA A 390 41.89 -4.69 -22.94
C ALA A 390 42.97 -3.63 -22.74
N GLU A 391 44.15 -3.93 -23.26
CA GLU A 391 45.33 -3.09 -23.31
C GLU A 391 45.03 -1.66 -23.80
N ALA A 392 45.68 -0.70 -23.15
CA ALA A 392 45.65 0.70 -23.48
C ALA A 392 46.18 0.97 -24.90
N GLY A 393 45.28 1.38 -25.79
CA GLY A 393 45.61 2.11 -27.02
C GLY A 393 45.33 3.60 -26.83
N ASP A 394 46.40 4.40 -26.80
CA ASP A 394 46.38 5.86 -26.76
C ASP A 394 45.48 6.47 -27.84
N LEU A 395 44.42 7.16 -27.42
CA LEU A 395 43.78 8.22 -28.21
C LEU A 395 43.47 9.40 -27.29
N ALA A 396 44.37 10.38 -27.34
CA ALA A 396 44.21 11.69 -26.74
C ALA A 396 43.00 12.41 -27.33
N VAL A 397 42.00 12.69 -26.49
CA VAL A 397 40.91 13.62 -26.80
C VAL A 397 41.12 14.89 -25.97
N THR A 398 41.46 15.98 -26.65
CA THR A 398 41.51 17.34 -26.11
C THR A 398 40.12 17.82 -25.67
N PRO A 399 39.99 18.55 -24.54
CA PRO A 399 38.72 19.12 -24.12
C PRO A 399 38.43 20.41 -24.89
N GLY A 400 37.45 20.36 -25.79
CA GLY A 400 36.85 21.54 -26.41
C GLY A 400 35.90 22.23 -25.43
N ARG A 401 36.25 23.46 -25.04
CA ARG A 401 35.36 24.41 -24.37
C ARG A 401 34.18 24.74 -25.30
N ASN A 402 32.96 24.48 -24.85
CA ASN A 402 31.78 25.16 -25.38
C ASN A 402 31.15 26.02 -24.28
N SER A 403 31.39 27.32 -24.40
CA SER A 403 30.66 28.39 -23.72
C SER A 403 29.36 28.65 -24.47
N SER A 404 28.22 28.23 -23.92
CA SER A 404 26.92 28.76 -24.32
C SER A 404 26.62 30.01 -23.49
N GLY A 405 26.62 31.15 -24.18
CA GLY A 405 26.26 32.45 -23.61
C GLY A 405 24.78 32.51 -23.27
N TYR A 406 24.50 32.86 -22.01
CA TYR A 406 23.22 33.42 -21.61
C TYR A 406 23.17 34.88 -22.10
N LEU A 407 22.21 35.18 -22.98
CA LEU A 407 21.84 36.54 -23.34
C LEU A 407 20.91 37.09 -22.26
N GLU A 408 21.34 38.16 -21.59
CA GLU A 408 20.48 39.02 -20.78
C GLU A 408 19.52 39.81 -21.68
N PRO A 409 18.24 39.97 -21.30
CA PRO A 409 17.39 40.99 -21.88
C PRO A 409 17.54 42.30 -21.08
N THR A 410 18.35 43.22 -21.60
CA THR A 410 18.24 44.65 -21.28
C THR A 410 17.37 45.32 -22.34
N GLY A 411 16.31 46.01 -21.90
CA GLY A 411 15.38 46.66 -22.80
C GLY A 411 14.31 47.44 -22.07
N GLU A 412 14.71 48.61 -21.56
CA GLU A 412 13.81 49.70 -21.19
C GLU A 412 12.75 49.96 -22.28
N ARG A 413 11.49 50.11 -21.86
CA ARG A 413 10.55 51.01 -22.54
C ARG A 413 9.83 51.86 -21.51
N ALA A 414 10.31 53.09 -21.40
CA ALA A 414 9.49 54.22 -20.99
C ALA A 414 8.95 54.91 -22.26
N ARG A 415 7.64 54.86 -22.46
CA ARG A 415 6.74 55.95 -22.87
C ARG A 415 5.32 55.42 -23.01
#